data_AF-A0A7S1WP78-F1
#
_entry.id   AF-A0A7S1WP78-F1
#
_cell.length_a   1.000
_cell.length_b   1.000
_cell.length_c   1.000
_cell.angle_alpha   90.00
_cell.angle_beta   90.00
_cell.angle_gamma   90.00
#
_symmetry.space_group_name_H-M   'P 1'
#
loop_
_entity.id
_entity.type
_entity.pdbx_description
1 polymer ?
#
loop_
_entity_poly.entity_id
_entity_poly.type
_entity_poly.pdbx_seq_one_letter_code
_entity_poly.pdbx_strand_id
1 'polypeptide(L)'
;AVPLLGSTVAGSAPQVWMGDIGLHAAVCGMPTLGALSGYSLSTLTGGGPRERRAVAIEFSAKNIVLASVLLREHFDDPATQVPAAAFAFWSSLILAAMAAGWGCWPIEEKGHGDKDAWCLAYGA
;
A
#
# COMPACT_ATOMS: atom_id res chain seq x y z
N ALA A 1 -16.46 1.41 0.76
CA ALA A 1 -15.06 1.09 1.09
C ALA A 1 -14.60 1.77 2.38
N VAL A 2 -14.48 3.10 2.41
CA VAL A 2 -14.07 3.88 3.61
C VAL A 2 -14.87 3.56 4.88
N PRO A 3 -16.21 3.49 4.88
CA PRO A 3 -16.96 3.18 6.11
C PRO A 3 -16.74 1.75 6.62
N LEU A 4 -16.47 0.79 5.72
CA LEU A 4 -16.18 -0.59 6.10
C LEU A 4 -14.84 -0.68 6.83
N LEU A 5 -13.78 -0.08 6.26
CA LEU A 5 -12.46 0.00 6.91
C LEU A 5 -12.52 0.81 8.21
N GLY A 6 -13.21 1.95 8.21
CA GLY A 6 -13.38 2.77 9.40
C GLY A 6 -14.04 2.01 10.55
N SER A 7 -15.10 1.25 10.27
CA SER A 7 -15.74 0.41 11.30
C SER A 7 -14.88 -0.77 11.76
N THR A 8 -14.08 -1.38 10.89
CA THR A 8 -13.15 -2.46 11.28
C THR A 8 -12.05 -1.94 12.20
N VAL A 9 -11.46 -0.79 11.84
CA VAL A 9 -10.42 -0.13 12.64
C VAL A 9 -10.98 0.36 13.96
N ALA A 10 -12.15 1.01 13.97
CA ALA A 10 -12.79 1.47 15.20
C ALA A 10 -13.13 0.31 16.15
N GLY A 11 -13.65 -0.80 15.61
CA GLY A 11 -14.00 -1.99 16.40
C GLY A 11 -12.79 -2.76 16.95
N SER A 12 -11.62 -2.60 16.33
CA SER A 12 -10.39 -3.31 16.70
C SER A 12 -9.32 -2.41 17.34
N ALA A 13 -9.61 -1.11 17.51
CA ALA A 13 -8.62 -0.12 17.94
C ALA A 13 -7.91 -0.47 19.26
N PRO A 14 -8.60 -0.84 20.36
CA PRO A 14 -7.89 -1.17 21.60
C PRO A 14 -7.03 -2.42 21.47
N GLN A 15 -7.46 -3.43 20.69
CA GLN A 15 -6.69 -4.64 20.44
C GLN A 15 -5.46 -4.38 19.57
N VAL A 16 -5.54 -3.44 18.63
CA VAL A 16 -4.38 -2.99 17.84
C VAL A 16 -3.37 -2.28 18.73
N TRP A 17 -3.81 -1.45 19.67
CA TRP A 17 -2.92 -0.72 20.59
C TRP A 17 -2.31 -1.60 21.67
N MET A 18 -3.06 -2.56 22.17
CA MET A 18 -2.60 -3.56 23.15
C MET A 18 -1.88 -4.74 22.51
N GLY A 19 -1.75 -4.74 21.17
CA GLY A 19 -1.07 -5.77 20.42
C GLY A 19 0.38 -5.93 20.87
N ASP A 20 0.90 -7.15 20.77
CA ASP A 20 2.30 -7.39 21.06
C ASP A 20 3.22 -6.80 19.97
N ILE A 21 4.52 -6.74 20.29
CA ILE A 21 5.52 -6.26 19.35
C ILE A 21 5.60 -7.12 18.08
N GLY A 22 5.21 -8.39 18.15
CA GLY A 22 5.18 -9.31 17.02
C GLY A 22 4.14 -8.91 15.99
N LEU A 23 2.93 -8.55 16.43
CA LEU A 23 1.87 -8.01 15.57
C LEU A 23 2.36 -6.77 14.85
N HIS A 24 2.87 -5.78 15.60
CA HIS A 24 3.37 -4.52 15.04
C HIS A 24 4.53 -4.75 14.06
N ALA A 25 5.48 -5.61 14.40
CA ALA A 25 6.60 -5.96 13.53
C ALA A 25 6.10 -6.64 12.24
N ALA A 26 5.14 -7.55 12.31
CA ALA A 26 4.60 -8.23 11.14
C ALA A 26 3.86 -7.27 10.20
N VAL A 27 2.97 -6.41 10.75
CA VAL A 27 2.16 -5.48 9.94
C VAL A 27 2.96 -4.30 9.39
N CYS A 28 4.08 -3.93 9.99
CA CYS A 28 5.04 -2.98 9.43
C CYS A 28 5.99 -3.65 8.43
N GLY A 29 6.43 -4.88 8.73
CA GLY A 29 7.37 -5.65 7.92
C GLY A 29 6.79 -6.04 6.57
N MET A 30 5.53 -6.47 6.52
CA MET A 30 4.91 -6.92 5.28
C MET A 30 4.83 -5.84 4.18
N PRO A 31 4.31 -4.62 4.43
CA PRO A 31 4.28 -3.57 3.41
C PRO A 31 5.68 -3.03 3.09
N THR A 32 6.61 -2.98 4.04
CA THR A 32 7.99 -2.56 3.75
C THR A 32 8.72 -3.57 2.88
N LEU A 33 8.58 -4.88 3.15
CA LEU A 33 9.10 -5.94 2.29
C LEU A 33 8.42 -5.94 0.92
N GLY A 34 7.11 -5.63 0.86
CA GLY A 34 6.40 -5.37 -0.38
C GLY A 34 7.07 -4.27 -1.19
N ALA A 35 7.33 -3.11 -0.59
CA ALA A 35 7.97 -1.98 -1.25
C ALA A 35 9.36 -2.35 -1.78
N LEU A 36 10.18 -2.97 -0.93
CA LEU A 36 11.54 -3.37 -1.28
C LEU A 36 11.55 -4.39 -2.40
N SER A 37 10.74 -5.44 -2.29
CA SER A 37 10.66 -6.49 -3.31
C SER A 37 10.16 -5.96 -4.65
N GLY A 38 9.12 -5.13 -4.67
CA GLY A 38 8.63 -4.49 -5.89
C GLY A 38 9.65 -3.55 -6.53
N TYR A 39 10.34 -2.74 -5.73
CA TYR A 39 11.39 -1.85 -6.21
C TYR A 39 12.57 -2.63 -6.81
N SER A 40 13.04 -3.67 -6.09
CA SER A 40 14.12 -4.53 -6.52
C SER A 40 13.75 -5.30 -7.78
N LEU A 41 12.53 -5.85 -7.87
CA LEU A 41 12.08 -6.59 -9.05
C LEU A 41 12.05 -5.69 -10.28
N SER A 42 11.46 -4.49 -10.18
CA SER A 42 11.46 -3.52 -11.28
C SER A 42 12.88 -3.06 -11.65
N THR A 43 13.79 -2.98 -10.68
CA THR A 43 15.21 -2.71 -10.96
C THR A 43 15.85 -3.84 -11.77
N LEU A 44 15.59 -5.10 -11.40
CA LEU A 44 16.13 -6.28 -12.08
C LEU A 44 15.58 -6.45 -13.50
N THR A 45 14.33 -6.04 -13.75
CA THR A 45 13.72 -6.06 -15.09
C THR A 45 14.05 -4.84 -15.94
N GLY A 46 14.92 -3.94 -15.46
CA GLY A 46 15.37 -2.76 -16.21
C GLY A 46 14.41 -1.57 -16.19
N GLY A 47 13.40 -1.58 -15.31
CA GLY A 47 12.41 -0.51 -15.20
C GLY A 47 13.03 0.84 -14.83
N GLY A 48 12.40 1.92 -15.30
CA GLY A 48 12.85 3.30 -15.02
C GLY A 48 12.54 3.75 -13.58
N PRO A 49 13.06 4.90 -13.12
CA PRO A 49 12.80 5.40 -11.76
C PRO A 49 11.31 5.55 -11.42
N ARG A 50 10.47 5.95 -12.39
CA ARG A 50 9.02 6.10 -12.22
C ARG A 50 8.34 4.73 -12.05
N GLU A 51 8.71 3.78 -12.88
CA GLU A 51 8.19 2.41 -12.87
C GLU A 51 8.59 1.68 -11.58
N ARG A 52 9.84 1.81 -11.14
CA ARG A 52 10.31 1.22 -9.87
C ARG A 52 9.50 1.70 -8.67
N ARG A 53 9.19 3.01 -8.62
CA ARG A 53 8.33 3.59 -7.57
C ARG A 53 6.89 3.06 -7.66
N ALA A 54 6.35 2.94 -8.88
CA ALA A 54 5.01 2.41 -9.11
C ALA A 54 4.89 0.95 -8.64
N VAL A 55 5.78 0.06 -9.09
CA VAL A 55 5.77 -1.37 -8.73
C VAL A 55 5.98 -1.55 -7.22
N ALA A 56 6.85 -0.75 -6.60
CA ALA A 56 7.02 -0.75 -5.15
C ALA A 56 5.74 -0.37 -4.40
N ILE A 57 5.00 0.64 -4.88
CA ILE A 57 3.70 1.02 -4.30
C ILE A 57 2.69 -0.12 -4.49
N GLU A 58 2.58 -0.71 -5.67
CA GLU A 58 1.62 -1.80 -5.96
C GLU A 58 1.86 -3.04 -5.10
N PHE A 59 3.13 -3.39 -4.85
CA PHE A 59 3.46 -4.52 -3.98
C PHE A 59 3.13 -4.23 -2.51
N SER A 60 3.23 -2.98 -2.08
CA SER A 60 2.94 -2.54 -0.71
C SER A 60 1.44 -2.33 -0.46
N ALA A 61 0.74 -1.77 -1.46
CA ALA A 61 -0.66 -1.41 -1.40
C ALA A 61 -1.53 -2.64 -1.69
N LYS A 62 -2.00 -3.30 -0.63
CA LYS A 62 -2.95 -4.40 -0.73
C LYS A 62 -4.39 -3.88 -0.60
N ASN A 63 -5.35 -4.57 -1.22
CA ASN A 63 -6.76 -4.25 -1.07
C ASN A 63 -7.28 -4.77 0.29
N ILE A 64 -7.18 -3.91 1.31
CA ILE A 64 -7.54 -4.29 2.68
C ILE A 64 -9.06 -4.41 2.86
N VAL A 65 -9.86 -3.68 2.10
CA VAL A 65 -11.34 -3.81 2.15
C VAL A 65 -11.74 -5.24 1.81
N LEU A 66 -11.20 -5.76 0.71
CA LEU A 66 -11.48 -7.14 0.29
C LEU A 66 -10.98 -8.14 1.33
N ALA A 67 -9.79 -7.93 1.88
CA ALA A 67 -9.25 -8.80 2.94
C ALA A 67 -10.15 -8.82 4.19
N SER A 68 -10.62 -7.66 4.66
CA SER A 68 -11.53 -7.57 5.80
C SER A 68 -12.86 -8.29 5.54
N VAL A 69 -13.42 -8.15 4.34
CA VAL A 69 -14.64 -8.89 3.94
C VAL A 69 -14.38 -10.39 3.96
N LEU A 70 -13.32 -10.86 3.31
CA LEU A 70 -12.98 -12.29 3.28
C LEU A 70 -12.77 -12.85 4.68
N LEU A 71 -12.10 -12.11 5.56
CA LEU A 71 -11.88 -12.53 6.94
C LEU A 71 -13.20 -12.66 7.72
N ARG A 72 -14.16 -11.75 7.51
CA ARG A 72 -15.49 -11.83 8.15
C ARG A 72 -16.33 -13.00 7.64
N GLU A 73 -16.21 -13.31 6.35
CA GLU A 73 -17.00 -14.37 5.70
C GLU A 73 -16.44 -15.77 5.99
N HIS A 74 -15.13 -15.92 6.20
CA HIS A 74 -14.48 -17.23 6.31
C HIS A 74 -13.99 -17.58 7.72
N PHE A 75 -14.02 -16.64 8.67
CA PHE A 75 -13.61 -16.88 10.05
C PHE A 75 -14.69 -16.39 11.02
N ASP A 76 -15.09 -17.27 11.93
CA ASP A 76 -16.10 -16.97 12.95
C ASP A 76 -15.55 -16.08 14.08
N ASP A 77 -14.23 -16.04 14.27
CA ASP A 77 -13.57 -15.27 15.32
C ASP A 77 -13.37 -13.80 14.91
N PRO A 78 -14.01 -12.83 15.61
CA PRO A 78 -13.82 -11.40 15.34
C PRO A 78 -12.37 -10.92 15.54
N ALA A 79 -11.55 -11.61 16.33
CA ALA A 79 -10.16 -11.25 16.55
C ALA A 79 -9.30 -11.32 15.27
N THR A 80 -9.75 -12.07 14.26
CA THR A 80 -9.10 -12.15 12.93
C THR A 80 -9.09 -10.82 12.17
N GLN A 81 -9.92 -9.85 12.59
CA GLN A 81 -9.95 -8.50 12.01
C GLN A 81 -8.82 -7.59 12.52
N VAL A 82 -8.23 -7.93 13.67
CA VAL A 82 -7.19 -7.10 14.32
C VAL A 82 -5.96 -6.92 13.42
N PRO A 83 -5.40 -7.97 12.79
CA PRO A 83 -4.28 -7.81 11.86
C PRO A 83 -4.64 -6.96 10.63
N ALA A 84 -5.86 -7.10 10.10
CA ALA A 84 -6.30 -6.30 8.95
C ALA A 84 -6.43 -4.80 9.31
N ALA A 85 -6.98 -4.50 10.49
CA ALA A 85 -7.07 -3.14 11.00
C ALA A 85 -5.68 -2.53 11.28
N ALA A 86 -4.80 -3.29 11.95
CA ALA A 86 -3.42 -2.87 12.22
C ALA A 86 -2.65 -2.63 10.92
N PHE A 87 -2.73 -3.56 9.97
CA PHE A 87 -2.09 -3.42 8.66
C PHE A 87 -2.58 -2.17 7.93
N ALA A 88 -3.89 -1.88 7.92
CA ALA A 88 -4.42 -0.67 7.29
C ALA A 88 -3.80 0.62 7.82
N PHE A 89 -3.64 0.70 9.14
CA PHE A 89 -3.02 1.85 9.78
C PHE A 89 -1.54 1.98 9.41
N TRP A 90 -0.76 0.91 9.60
CA TRP A 90 0.69 0.94 9.38
C TRP A 90 1.06 1.07 7.89
N SER A 91 0.36 0.38 6.99
CA SER A 91 0.62 0.50 5.55
C SER A 91 0.34 1.91 5.04
N SER A 92 -0.66 2.60 5.59
CA SER A 92 -0.96 4.00 5.23
C SER A 92 0.15 4.94 5.66
N LEU A 93 0.69 4.77 6.87
CA LEU A 93 1.84 5.54 7.35
C LEU A 93 3.09 5.30 6.49
N ILE A 94 3.37 4.04 6.15
CA ILE A 94 4.52 3.66 5.33
C ILE A 94 4.40 4.24 3.93
N LEU A 95 3.23 4.12 3.28
CA LEU A 95 2.99 4.70 1.97
C LEU A 95 3.11 6.23 1.98
N ALA A 96 2.60 6.89 3.04
CA ALA A 96 2.77 8.33 3.22
C ALA A 96 4.25 8.71 3.37
N ALA A 97 5.03 7.96 4.15
CA ALA A 97 6.47 8.18 4.32
C ALA A 97 7.24 7.95 3.01
N MET A 98 6.88 6.92 2.23
CA MET A 98 7.45 6.67 0.91
C MET A 98 7.14 7.80 -0.06
N ALA A 99 5.89 8.27 -0.10
CA ALA A 99 5.46 9.37 -0.94
C ALA A 99 6.19 10.67 -0.58
N ALA A 100 6.32 10.97 0.72
CA ALA A 100 7.06 12.12 1.21
C ALA A 100 8.55 12.03 0.84
N GLY A 101 9.18 10.88 1.12
CA GLY A 101 10.59 10.63 0.79
C GLY A 101 10.87 10.80 -0.70
N TRP A 102 10.07 10.18 -1.56
CA TRP A 102 10.22 10.33 -3.02
C TRP A 102 9.80 11.69 -3.55
N GLY A 103 8.94 12.43 -2.84
CA GLY A 103 8.61 13.82 -3.13
C GLY A 103 9.80 14.76 -2.93
N CYS A 104 10.71 14.44 -2.00
CA CYS A 104 11.96 15.19 -1.83
C CYS A 104 12.99 14.95 -2.95
N TRP A 105 12.85 13.87 -3.72
CA TRP A 105 13.68 13.57 -4.90
C TRP A 105 12.80 13.38 -6.14
N PRO A 106 12.29 14.47 -6.73
CA PRO A 106 11.51 14.39 -7.96
C PRO A 106 12.36 13.75 -9.06
N ILE A 107 11.74 12.87 -9.83
CA ILE A 107 12.37 12.28 -11.01
C ILE A 107 12.31 13.36 -12.09
N GLU A 108 13.48 13.83 -12.55
CA GLU A 108 13.55 14.60 -13.80
C GLU A 108 13.11 13.68 -14.94
N GLU A 109 11.91 13.92 -15.46
CA GLU A 109 11.53 13.34 -16.74
C GLU A 109 12.34 14.04 -17.83
N LYS A 110 13.24 13.30 -18.50
CA LYS A 110 13.63 13.69 -19.87
C LYS A 110 12.35 13.74 -20.68
N GLY A 111 11.95 14.97 -21.08
CA GLY A 111 10.67 15.25 -21.71
C GLY A 111 10.34 14.22 -22.77
N HIS A 112 9.32 13.40 -22.50
CA HIS A 112 8.64 12.67 -23.55
C HIS A 112 7.92 13.71 -24.41
N GLY A 113 8.43 13.93 -25.62
CA GLY A 113 7.71 14.60 -26.71
C GLY A 113 6.54 13.74 -27.18
N ASP A 114 5.63 13.47 -26.26
CA ASP A 114 4.46 12.63 -26.46
C ASP A 114 3.30 13.06 -25.54
N LYS A 115 3.17 14.36 -25.31
CA LYS A 115 1.91 14.92 -24.80
C LYS A 115 0.88 15.07 -25.91
N ASP A 116 1.31 14.95 -27.17
CA ASP A 116 0.49 15.18 -28.34
C ASP A 116 -0.21 13.90 -28.82
N ALA A 117 0.37 12.70 -28.66
CA ALA A 117 -0.31 11.47 -29.09
C ALA A 117 -1.46 11.05 -28.17
N TRP A 118 -1.40 11.35 -26.86
CA TRP A 118 -2.52 11.11 -25.94
C TRP A 118 -3.72 12.01 -26.25
N CYS A 119 -3.48 13.28 -26.62
CA CYS A 119 -4.52 14.19 -27.09
C CYS A 119 -5.06 13.82 -28.47
N LEU A 120 -4.29 13.13 -29.32
CA LEU A 120 -4.75 12.65 -30.63
C LEU A 120 -5.51 11.31 -30.57
N ALA A 121 -5.16 10.43 -29.62
CA ALA A 121 -5.79 9.12 -29.48
C ALA A 121 -7.17 9.18 -28.79
N TYR A 122 -7.41 10.19 -27.96
CA TYR A 122 -8.65 10.35 -27.18
C TYR A 122 -9.22 11.78 -27.22
N GLY A 123 -8.80 12.59 -28.18
CA GLY A 123 -9.17 14.00 -28.26
C GLY A 123 -10.59 14.28 -28.75
N ALA A 124 -11.19 15.27 -28.08
CA ALA A 124 -12.29 16.16 -28.49
C ALA A 124 -13.71 15.58 -28.54
#